data_AF-A0A5K8AGF0-F1
#
_entry.id   AF-A0A5K8AGF0-F1
#
_cell.length_a   1.000
_cell.length_b   1.000
_cell.length_c   1.000
_cell.angle_alpha   90.00
_cell.angle_beta   90.00
_cell.angle_gamma   90.00
#
_symmetry.space_group_name_H-M   'P 1'
#
loop_
_entity.id
_entity.type
_entity.pdbx_description
1 polymer ?
#
loop_
_entity_poly.entity_id
_entity_poly.type
_entity_poly.pdbx_seq_one_letter_code
_entity_poly.pdbx_strand_id
1 'polypeptide(L)' 'MLCVGIDDKSQVWTGGKQRKTVTARNVLCYWATRELGMSAVAISKRLNIAASTASESAARGLRIVEEQADEVI' A
#
# COMPACT_ATOMS: atom_id res chain seq x y z
N MET A 1 26.09 14.19 -6.35
CA MET A 1 25.07 14.01 -5.30
C MET A 1 23.68 14.12 -5.91
N LEU A 2 23.35 13.18 -6.80
CA LEU A 2 22.07 12.99 -7.46
C LEU A 2 22.15 11.56 -8.01
N CYS A 3 21.47 10.60 -7.39
CA CYS A 3 21.42 9.23 -7.89
C CYS A 3 19.96 8.78 -7.95
N VAL A 4 19.22 9.37 -8.88
CA VAL A 4 18.10 8.67 -9.53
C VAL A 4 18.65 8.25 -10.89
N GLY A 5 19.33 7.10 -10.92
CA GLY A 5 19.82 6.50 -12.15
C GLY A 5 18.66 5.79 -12.84
N ILE A 6 18.06 6.46 -13.82
CA ILE A 6 17.12 5.85 -14.77
C ILE A 6 17.94 5.50 -16.00
N ASP A 7 18.20 4.21 -16.19
CA ASP A 7 18.77 3.67 -17.41
C ASP A 7 18.13 2.30 -17.68
N ASP A 8 17.05 2.29 -18.46
CA ASP A 8 16.75 1.29 -19.51
C ASP A 8 15.27 1.40 -19.97
N LYS A 9 15.06 1.46 -21.28
CA LYS A 9 13.82 1.83 -21.99
C LYS A 9 12.66 0.80 -21.93
N SER A 10 12.64 -0.15 -20.99
CA SER A 10 11.75 -1.34 -21.08
C SER A 10 10.72 -1.57 -19.95
N GLN A 11 10.74 -0.84 -18.83
CA GLN A 11 10.05 -1.31 -17.61
C GLN A 11 8.83 -0.51 -17.13
N VAL A 12 8.26 0.35 -17.98
CA VAL A 12 6.96 1.00 -17.68
C VAL A 12 5.80 -0.03 -17.60
N TRP A 13 6.02 -1.25 -18.13
CA TRP A 13 5.08 -2.37 -18.10
C TRP A 13 4.98 -3.11 -16.76
N THR A 14 5.88 -2.85 -15.80
CA THR A 14 5.85 -3.47 -14.46
C THR A 14 4.90 -2.73 -13.50
N GLY A 15 4.42 -1.54 -13.88
CA GLY A 15 3.56 -0.68 -13.08
C GLY A 15 2.23 -1.33 -12.69
N GLY A 16 1.60 -2.11 -13.57
CA GLY A 16 0.31 -2.76 -13.28
C GLY A 16 0.39 -3.84 -12.19
N LYS A 17 1.45 -4.67 -12.23
CA LYS A 17 1.68 -5.72 -11.22
C LYS A 17 2.09 -5.12 -9.88
N GLN A 18 2.95 -4.09 -9.89
CA GLN A 18 3.33 -3.34 -8.69
C GLN A 18 2.15 -2.58 -8.09
N ARG A 19 1.31 -1.94 -8.91
CA ARG A 19 0.13 -1.20 -8.46
C ARG A 19 -0.88 -2.13 -7.80
N LYS A 20 -1.13 -3.33 -8.37
CA LYS A 20 -1.97 -4.35 -7.74
C LYS A 20 -1.42 -4.80 -6.37
N THR A 21 -0.12 -5.07 -6.27
CA THR A 21 0.51 -5.46 -4.99
C THR A 21 0.46 -4.33 -3.96
N VAL A 22 0.66 -3.08 -4.38
CA VAL A 22 0.59 -1.90 -3.52
C VAL A 22 -0.85 -1.65 -3.05
N THR A 23 -1.84 -1.77 -3.93
CA THR A 23 -3.27 -1.67 -3.59
C THR A 23 -3.64 -2.75 -2.57
N ALA A 24 -3.24 -4.00 -2.80
CA ALA A 24 -3.49 -5.10 -1.87
C ALA A 24 -2.87 -4.84 -0.49
N ARG A 25 -1.62 -4.34 -0.43
CA ARG A 25 -0.98 -3.97 0.85
C ARG A 25 -1.74 -2.86 1.56
N ASN A 26 -2.17 -1.83 0.84
CA ASN A 26 -2.89 -0.70 1.43
C ASN A 26 -4.20 -1.16 2.08
N VAL A 27 -4.98 -1.95 1.34
CA VAL A 27 -6.23 -2.53 1.84
C VAL A 27 -5.94 -3.44 3.03
N LEU A 28 -4.98 -4.36 2.94
CA LEU A 28 -4.59 -5.24 4.04
C LEU A 28 -4.24 -4.48 5.33
N CYS A 29 -3.43 -3.41 5.22
CA CYS A 29 -3.09 -2.57 6.38
C CYS A 29 -4.33 -1.91 6.99
N TYR A 30 -5.25 -1.41 6.14
CA TYR A 30 -6.51 -0.82 6.61
C TYR A 30 -7.38 -1.82 7.38
N TRP A 31 -7.62 -3.01 6.83
CA TRP A 31 -8.40 -4.05 7.51
C TRP A 31 -7.71 -4.55 8.79
N ALA A 32 -6.38 -4.67 8.79
CA ALA A 32 -5.63 -5.02 10.00
C ALA A 32 -5.74 -3.96 11.10
N THR A 33 -5.78 -2.67 10.73
CA THR A 33 -6.04 -1.61 11.71
C THR A 33 -7.49 -1.60 12.19
N ARG A 34 -8.46 -1.85 11.30
CA ARG A 34 -9.89 -1.69 11.60
C ARG A 34 -10.55 -2.91 12.24
N GLU A 35 -10.33 -4.09 11.70
CA GLU A 35 -10.95 -5.34 12.19
C GLU A 35 -10.14 -6.00 13.31
N LEU A 36 -8.81 -5.97 13.18
CA LEU A 36 -7.92 -6.64 14.13
C LEU A 36 -7.42 -5.69 15.24
N GLY A 37 -7.79 -4.41 15.18
CA GLY A 37 -7.37 -3.39 16.15
C GLY A 37 -5.85 -3.23 16.26
N MET A 38 -5.09 -3.62 15.23
CA MET A 38 -3.63 -3.64 15.29
C MET A 38 -3.06 -2.23 15.12
N SER A 39 -2.04 -1.89 15.90
CA SER A 39 -1.30 -0.65 15.71
C SER A 39 -0.38 -0.73 14.47
N ALA A 40 -0.04 0.43 13.90
CA ALA A 40 0.89 0.52 12.79
C ALA A 40 2.24 -0.16 13.09
N VAL A 41 2.69 -0.14 14.36
CA VAL A 41 3.93 -0.81 14.81
C VAL A 41 3.78 -2.34 14.79
N ALA A 42 2.62 -2.87 15.19
CA ALA A 42 2.37 -4.31 15.13
C ALA A 42 2.34 -4.81 13.67
N ILE A 43 1.69 -4.03 12.79
CA ILE A 43 1.62 -4.30 11.35
C ILE A 43 3.01 -4.20 10.72
N SER A 44 3.79 -3.19 11.08
CA SER A 44 5.14 -2.96 10.54
C SER A 44 6.08 -4.13 10.83
N LYS A 45 6.02 -4.70 12.03
CA LYS A 45 6.78 -5.89 12.41
C LYS A 45 6.36 -7.13 11.63
N ARG A 46 5.06 -7.31 11.39
CA ARG A 46 4.52 -8.47 10.64
C ARG A 46 4.83 -8.41 9.15
N LEU A 47 4.78 -7.21 8.57
CA LEU A 47 5.02 -6.99 7.14
C LEU A 47 6.47 -6.62 6.82
N ASN A 48 7.34 -6.52 7.83
CA ASN A 48 8.73 -6.10 7.72
C ASN A 48 8.89 -4.78 6.93
N ILE A 49 8.09 -3.78 7.27
CA ILE A 49 8.10 -2.43 6.70
C ILE A 49 8.26 -1.39 7.79
N ALA A 50 8.53 -0.13 7.42
CA ALA A 50 8.53 0.96 8.38
C ALA A 50 7.10 1.22 8.91
N ALA A 51 6.99 1.64 10.17
CA ALA A 51 5.69 1.98 10.78
C ALA A 51 5.00 3.15 10.05
N SER A 52 5.77 4.12 9.55
CA SER A 52 5.26 5.19 8.69
C SER A 52 4.62 4.65 7.41
N THR A 53 5.27 3.68 6.74
CA THR A 53 4.73 3.01 5.56
C THR A 53 3.45 2.24 5.88
N ALA A 54 3.38 1.56 7.03
CA ALA A 54 2.17 0.87 7.47
C ALA A 54 0.99 1.84 7.68
N SER A 55 1.24 2.97 8.37
CA SER A 55 0.24 4.02 8.57
C SER A 55 -0.23 4.64 7.26
N GLU A 56 0.70 5.01 6.36
CA GLU A 56 0.35 5.54 5.04
C GLU A 56 -0.44 4.53 4.21
N SER A 57 -0.04 3.26 4.23
CA SER A 57 -0.76 2.19 3.52
C SER A 57 -2.17 2.02 4.06
N ALA A 58 -2.39 2.06 5.37
CA ALA A 58 -3.74 2.00 5.95
C ALA A 58 -4.60 3.21 5.54
N ALA A 59 -4.05 4.43 5.58
CA ALA A 59 -4.76 5.63 5.16
C ALA A 59 -5.14 5.61 3.67
N ARG A 60 -4.23 5.12 2.80
CA ARG A 60 -4.53 4.91 1.37
C ARG A 60 -5.51 3.76 1.15
N GLY A 61 -5.44 2.72 1.99
CA GLY A 61 -6.34 1.57 1.96
C GLY A 61 -7.78 1.96 2.23
N LEU A 62 -8.02 2.87 3.18
CA LEU A 62 -9.33 3.46 3.43
C LEU A 62 -9.89 4.11 2.16
N ARG A 63 -9.13 5.01 1.51
CA ARG A 63 -9.56 5.68 0.27
C ARG A 63 -9.89 4.68 -0.84
N ILE A 64 -9.08 3.64 -0.99
CA ILE A 64 -9.30 2.57 -1.98
C ILE A 64 -10.58 1.78 -1.70
N VAL A 65 -10.90 1.55 -0.42
CA VAL A 65 -12.14 0.84 -0.02
C VAL A 65 -13.35 1.75 -0.21
N GLU A 66 -13.25 3.04 0.10
CA GLU A 66 -14.30 4.03 -0.14
C GLU A 66 -14.57 4.21 -1.65
N GLU A 67 -13.53 4.41 -2.46
CA GLU A 67 -13.64 4.56 -3.91
C GLU A 67 -14.28 3.32 -4.58
N GLN A 68 -13.92 2.11 -4.14
CA GLN A 68 -14.52 0.88 -4.67
C GLN A 68 -15.93 0.62 -4.13
N ALA A 69 -16.29 1.15 -2.96
CA ALA A 69 -17.65 1.02 -2.44
C ALA A 69 -18.64 1.82 -3.29
N ASP A 70 -18.21 2.93 -3.90
CA ASP A 70 -19.02 3.72 -4.84
C ASP A 70 -19.14 3.09 -6.25
N GLU A 71 -18.22 2.21 -6.66
CA GLU A 71 -18.32 1.47 -7.94
C GLU A 71 -19.24 0.24 -7.89
N VAL A 72 -19.72 -0.14 -6.71
CA VAL A 72 -20.66 -1.26 -6.51
C VAL A 72 -22.03 -0.73 -6.12
N ILE A 73 -22.65 0.07 -7.00
CA ILE A 73 -24.09 0.39 -6.99
C ILE A 73 -24.61 0.46 -8.43
#